data_AF-A0A5J4E8L5-F1
#
_entry.id   AF-A0A5J4E8L5-F1
#
_cell.length_a   1.000
_cell.length_b   1.000
_cell.length_c   1.000
_cell.angle_alpha   90.00
_cell.angle_beta   90.00
_cell.angle_gamma   90.00
#
_symmetry.space_group_name_H-M   'P 1'
#
loop_
_entity.id
_entity.type
_entity.pdbx_description
1 polymer ?
#
loop_
_entity_poly.entity_id
_entity_poly.type
_entity_poly.pdbx_seq_one_letter_code
_entity_poly.pdbx_strand_id
1 'polypeptide(L)'
;MKTVKEQSSVQGPFRKVHKLLYQMLRDLVMCLALHDVKYAAVNGTLISAVRHKGIIPWDDDVDLAVLDVDEVKLLQLRKPLEELGLRMVRSWIGYRVFSPLGRFKKDYYLSQDESYPFIDSFPTLDQFQEKA
;
A
#
# COMPACT_ATOMS: atom_id res chain seq x y z
N MET A 1 24.03 -27.91 -2.25
CA MET A 1 22.68 -27.33 -2.09
C MET A 1 22.50 -26.89 -0.64
N LYS A 2 22.48 -25.58 -0.38
CA LYS A 2 22.10 -25.08 0.96
C LYS A 2 20.59 -24.87 0.94
N THR A 3 19.90 -25.58 1.82
CA THR A 3 18.47 -25.51 2.08
C THR A 3 18.06 -24.06 2.36
N VAL A 4 17.06 -23.57 1.63
CA VAL A 4 16.38 -22.30 1.93
C VAL A 4 15.70 -22.49 3.28
N LYS A 5 16.34 -22.03 4.36
CA LYS A 5 15.72 -21.95 5.67
C LYS A 5 14.46 -21.10 5.54
N GLU A 6 13.34 -21.65 6.01
CA GLU A 6 12.11 -20.93 6.32
C GLU A 6 12.44 -19.53 6.82
N GLN A 7 12.05 -18.51 6.06
CA GLN A 7 12.07 -17.14 6.53
C GLN A 7 11.19 -17.09 7.78
N SER A 8 11.86 -16.86 8.90
CA SER A 8 11.32 -16.79 10.25
C SER A 8 9.96 -16.12 10.28
N SER A 9 8.95 -16.81 10.80
CA SER A 9 7.64 -16.24 11.11
C SER A 9 7.83 -14.90 11.83
N VAL A 10 7.32 -13.80 11.27
CA VAL A 10 7.37 -12.48 11.93
C VAL A 10 6.84 -12.64 13.36
N GLN A 11 7.70 -12.45 14.36
CA GLN A 11 7.36 -12.44 15.78
C GLN A 11 7.50 -11.00 16.29
N GLY A 12 6.52 -10.52 17.07
CA GLY A 12 6.52 -9.15 17.59
C GLY A 12 5.13 -8.49 17.55
N PRO A 13 4.99 -7.29 18.14
CA PRO A 13 3.71 -6.58 18.25
C PRO A 13 3.07 -6.27 16.90
N PHE A 14 3.88 -6.12 15.84
CA PHE A 14 3.44 -5.80 14.48
C PHE A 14 3.05 -7.02 13.63
N ARG A 15 3.16 -8.25 14.15
CA ARG A 15 2.87 -9.46 13.35
C ARG A 15 1.49 -9.45 12.70
N LYS A 16 0.46 -9.01 13.44
CA LYS A 16 -0.92 -8.93 12.92
C LYS A 16 -1.07 -7.82 11.89
N VAL A 17 -0.39 -6.70 12.12
CA VAL A 17 -0.37 -5.53 11.22
C VAL A 17 0.29 -5.92 9.90
N HIS A 18 1.48 -6.51 9.92
CA HIS A 18 2.20 -6.94 8.72
C HIS A 18 1.41 -7.97 7.90
N LYS A 19 0.74 -8.93 8.56
CA LYS A 19 -0.12 -9.89 7.84
C LYS A 19 -1.23 -9.18 7.08
N LEU A 20 -1.88 -8.20 7.70
CA LEU A 20 -2.95 -7.44 7.06
C LEU A 20 -2.39 -6.53 5.96
N LEU A 21 -1.27 -5.86 6.19
CA LEU A 21 -0.58 -5.05 5.17
C LEU A 21 -0.19 -5.88 3.94
N TYR A 22 0.40 -7.06 4.12
CA TYR A 22 0.75 -7.92 2.98
C TYR A 22 -0.49 -8.42 2.21
N GLN A 23 -1.58 -8.72 2.92
CA GLN A 23 -2.84 -9.08 2.27
C GLN A 23 -3.39 -7.92 1.44
N MET A 24 -3.50 -6.73 2.05
CA MET A 24 -3.96 -5.52 1.38
C MET A 24 -3.06 -5.14 0.20
N LEU A 25 -1.74 -5.23 0.37
CA LEU A 25 -0.76 -4.94 -0.67
C LEU A 25 -0.90 -5.89 -1.84
N ARG A 26 -1.07 -7.19 -1.57
CA ARG A 26 -1.33 -8.20 -2.61
C ARG A 26 -2.59 -7.86 -3.39
N ASP A 27 -3.68 -7.57 -2.70
CA ASP A 27 -4.98 -7.33 -3.34
C ASP A 27 -4.96 -6.01 -4.14
N LEU A 28 -4.36 -4.95 -3.60
CA LEU A 28 -4.18 -3.68 -4.30
C LEU A 28 -3.28 -3.84 -5.54
N VAL A 29 -2.11 -4.46 -5.40
CA VAL A 29 -1.18 -4.66 -6.52
C VAL A 29 -1.79 -5.52 -7.63
N MET A 30 -2.51 -6.58 -7.28
CA MET A 30 -3.24 -7.39 -8.26
C MET A 30 -4.28 -6.54 -9.00
N CYS A 31 -5.02 -5.69 -8.28
CA CYS A 31 -6.00 -4.80 -8.87
C CYS A 31 -5.35 -3.78 -9.83
N LEU A 32 -4.25 -3.14 -9.41
CA LEU A 32 -3.48 -2.20 -10.22
C LEU A 32 -2.95 -2.88 -11.50
N ALA A 33 -2.37 -4.08 -11.37
CA ALA A 33 -1.81 -4.83 -12.49
C ALA A 33 -2.89 -5.25 -13.51
N LEU A 34 -4.07 -5.69 -13.03
CA LEU A 34 -5.19 -6.08 -13.89
C LEU A 34 -5.75 -4.91 -14.72
N HIS A 35 -5.59 -3.68 -14.25
CA HIS A 35 -6.10 -2.47 -14.90
C HIS A 35 -5.00 -1.62 -15.56
N ASP A 36 -3.79 -2.18 -15.70
CA ASP A 36 -2.62 -1.51 -16.28
C ASP A 36 -2.36 -0.13 -15.66
N VAL A 37 -2.39 -0.08 -14.32
CA VAL A 37 -1.97 1.08 -13.53
C VAL A 37 -0.54 0.82 -13.06
N LYS A 38 0.40 1.66 -13.50
CA LYS A 38 1.80 1.51 -13.10
C LYS A 38 1.99 2.03 -11.68
N TYR A 39 2.75 1.27 -10.91
CA TYR A 39 3.08 1.62 -9.53
C TYR A 39 4.52 1.23 -9.17
N ALA A 40 5.06 1.85 -8.13
CA ALA A 40 6.37 1.52 -7.56
C ALA A 40 6.34 1.64 -6.04
N ALA A 41 7.13 0.83 -5.34
CA ALA A 41 7.40 1.05 -3.92
C ALA A 41 8.26 2.31 -3.75
N VAL A 42 7.92 3.16 -2.78
CA VAL A 42 8.63 4.41 -2.50
C VAL A 42 8.92 4.57 -1.01
N ASN A 43 9.58 5.66 -0.61
CA ASN A 43 9.84 6.04 0.79
C ASN A 43 10.39 4.88 1.66
N GLY A 44 9.81 4.68 2.84
CA GLY A 44 10.22 3.66 3.81
C GLY A 44 10.07 2.26 3.25
N THR A 45 9.03 2.03 2.43
CA THR A 45 8.75 0.74 1.77
C THR A 45 9.84 0.34 0.78
N LEU A 46 10.36 1.26 -0.02
CA LEU A 46 11.44 0.95 -0.95
C LEU A 46 12.74 0.58 -0.21
N ILE A 47 13.08 1.37 0.82
CA ILE A 47 14.28 1.14 1.63
C ILE A 47 14.18 -0.20 2.37
N SER A 48 13.01 -0.51 2.95
CA SER A 48 12.75 -1.75 3.66
C SER A 48 12.83 -2.97 2.74
N ALA A 49 12.24 -2.89 1.55
CA ALA A 49 12.29 -3.95 0.54
C ALA A 49 13.73 -4.30 0.15
N VAL A 50 14.59 -3.30 -0.05
CA VAL A 50 16.01 -3.54 -0.39
C VAL A 50 16.79 -4.10 0.80
N ARG A 51 16.66 -3.46 1.97
CA ARG A 51 17.48 -3.74 3.16
C ARG A 51 17.08 -5.00 3.92
N HIS A 52 15.78 -5.21 4.11
CA HIS A 52 15.23 -6.30 4.92
C HIS A 52 14.48 -7.35 4.13
N LYS A 53 14.32 -7.17 2.81
CA LYS A 53 13.57 -8.08 1.94
C LYS A 53 12.10 -8.21 2.36
N GLY A 54 11.55 -7.11 2.86
CA GLY A 54 10.17 -7.00 3.33
C GLY A 54 10.00 -5.75 4.21
N ILE A 55 8.80 -5.61 4.79
CA ILE A 55 8.47 -4.56 5.75
C ILE A 55 9.43 -4.64 6.95
N ILE A 56 9.95 -3.49 7.39
CA ILE A 56 10.81 -3.40 8.56
C ILE A 56 10.02 -3.85 9.82
N PRO A 57 10.62 -4.53 10.80
CA PRO A 57 9.88 -5.12 11.93
C PRO A 57 9.02 -4.16 12.76
N TRP A 58 9.32 -2.87 12.74
CA TRP A 58 8.61 -1.82 13.49
C TRP A 58 7.80 -0.86 12.61
N ASP A 59 7.79 -1.08 11.30
CA ASP A 59 6.95 -0.32 10.36
C ASP A 59 5.51 -0.80 10.40
N ASP A 60 4.56 0.07 10.10
CA ASP A 60 3.14 -0.24 10.16
C ASP A 60 2.27 0.30 9.02
N ASP A 61 2.91 0.81 7.98
CA ASP A 61 2.30 1.22 6.72
C ASP A 61 3.08 0.66 5.51
N VAL A 62 2.58 0.96 4.32
CA VAL A 62 3.24 0.71 3.05
C VAL A 62 3.02 1.92 2.15
N ASP A 63 4.06 2.34 1.45
CA ASP A 63 4.08 3.46 0.52
C ASP A 63 4.21 2.96 -0.92
N LEU A 64 3.22 3.30 -1.75
CA LEU A 64 3.28 3.12 -3.20
C LEU A 64 3.19 4.47 -3.90
N ALA A 65 3.92 4.63 -5.00
CA ALA A 65 3.66 5.68 -5.95
C ALA A 65 2.92 5.12 -7.16
N VAL A 66 1.96 5.88 -7.68
CA VAL A 66 1.22 5.60 -8.92
C VAL A 66 1.49 6.73 -9.89
N LEU A 67 1.62 6.45 -11.19
CA LEU A 67 1.86 7.51 -12.17
C LEU A 67 0.70 8.52 -12.21
N ASP A 68 1.02 9.81 -12.33
CA ASP A 68 -0.01 10.87 -12.40
C ASP A 68 -0.96 10.68 -13.58
N VAL A 69 -0.41 10.28 -14.72
CA VAL A 69 -1.19 9.92 -15.93
C VAL A 69 -2.19 8.79 -15.69
N ASP A 70 -1.98 7.97 -14.67
CA ASP A 70 -2.87 6.88 -14.29
C ASP A 70 -3.81 7.26 -13.11
N GLU A 71 -3.81 8.50 -12.60
CA GLU A 71 -4.65 8.90 -11.45
C GLU A 71 -6.14 8.65 -11.73
N VAL A 72 -6.60 8.96 -12.95
CA VAL A 72 -7.98 8.70 -13.37
C VAL A 72 -8.32 7.21 -13.34
N LYS A 73 -7.39 6.34 -13.78
CA LYS A 73 -7.57 4.88 -13.71
C LYS A 73 -7.61 4.42 -12.25
N LEU A 74 -6.71 4.93 -11.41
CA LEU A 74 -6.68 4.63 -9.98
C LEU A 74 -8.03 4.94 -9.32
N LEU A 75 -8.62 6.10 -9.61
CA LEU A 75 -9.94 6.48 -9.10
C LEU A 75 -11.07 5.53 -9.56
N GLN A 76 -10.98 4.96 -10.76
CA GLN A 76 -11.93 3.95 -11.24
C GLN A 76 -11.83 2.63 -10.48
N LEU A 77 -10.69 2.36 -9.80
CA LEU A 77 -10.50 1.14 -9.01
C LEU A 77 -11.24 1.13 -7.68
N ARG A 78 -11.92 2.22 -7.28
CA ARG A 78 -12.68 2.26 -6.02
C ARG A 78 -13.66 1.09 -5.89
N LYS A 79 -14.48 0.84 -6.92
CA LYS A 79 -15.45 -0.26 -6.91
C LYS A 79 -14.78 -1.65 -6.89
N PRO A 80 -13.82 -1.96 -7.79
CA PRO A 80 -13.04 -3.19 -7.70
C PRO A 80 -12.38 -3.43 -6.33
N LEU A 81 -11.84 -2.38 -5.70
CA LEU A 81 -11.23 -2.48 -4.37
C LEU A 81 -12.28 -2.77 -3.29
N GLU A 82 -13.47 -2.17 -3.37
CA GLU A 82 -14.59 -2.46 -2.47
C GLU A 82 -15.03 -3.92 -2.53
N GLU A 83 -15.06 -4.52 -3.72
CA GLU A 83 -15.36 -5.96 -3.91
C GLU A 83 -14.28 -6.87 -3.26
N LEU A 84 -13.04 -6.39 -3.17
CA LEU A 84 -11.95 -7.04 -2.45
C LEU A 84 -11.96 -6.76 -0.94
N GLY A 85 -12.97 -6.02 -0.43
CA GLY A 85 -13.06 -5.65 0.98
C GLY A 85 -12.08 -4.55 1.40
N LEU A 86 -11.62 -3.75 0.44
CA LEU A 86 -10.76 -2.58 0.65
C LEU A 86 -11.56 -1.30 0.40
N ARG A 87 -11.13 -0.19 0.99
CA ARG A 87 -11.64 1.15 0.67
C ARG A 87 -10.48 2.05 0.32
N MET A 88 -10.76 2.98 -0.60
CA MET A 88 -9.82 4.02 -0.99
C MET A 88 -10.42 5.40 -0.69
N VAL A 89 -9.69 6.21 0.06
CA VAL A 89 -10.05 7.59 0.41
C VAL A 89 -8.99 8.56 -0.07
N ARG A 90 -9.40 9.79 -0.38
CA ARG A 90 -8.46 10.89 -0.69
C ARG A 90 -7.80 11.33 0.62
N SER A 91 -6.48 11.47 0.62
CA SER A 91 -5.70 12.05 1.71
C SER A 91 -5.14 13.42 1.29
N TRP A 92 -4.38 14.08 2.16
CA TRP A 92 -3.79 15.38 1.87
C TRP A 92 -2.77 15.35 0.70
N ILE A 93 -2.07 14.24 0.51
CA ILE A 93 -0.97 14.08 -0.47
C ILE A 93 -1.18 12.94 -1.46
N GLY A 94 -2.40 12.39 -1.54
CA GLY A 94 -2.71 11.31 -2.46
C GLY A 94 -3.94 10.52 -2.00
N TYR A 95 -3.77 9.21 -1.86
CA TYR A 95 -4.84 8.28 -1.52
C TYR A 95 -4.39 7.32 -0.42
N ARG A 96 -5.32 6.90 0.41
CA ARG A 96 -5.12 5.82 1.39
C ARG A 96 -6.00 4.65 1.03
N VAL A 97 -5.41 3.45 1.05
CA VAL A 97 -6.13 2.19 0.87
C VAL A 97 -6.08 1.40 2.16
N PHE A 98 -7.24 1.00 2.69
CA PHE A 98 -7.34 0.29 3.96
C PHE A 98 -8.46 -0.76 3.95
N SER A 99 -8.37 -1.74 4.85
CA SER A 99 -9.47 -2.70 5.06
C SER A 99 -10.42 -2.17 6.14
N PRO A 100 -11.73 -1.99 5.89
CA PRO A 100 -12.69 -1.50 6.89
C PRO A 100 -12.79 -2.38 8.15
N LEU A 101 -12.27 -3.62 8.10
CA LEU A 101 -12.17 -4.54 9.23
C LEU A 101 -11.00 -4.22 10.19
N GLY A 102 -10.15 -3.27 9.83
CA GLY A 102 -9.06 -2.77 10.66
C GLY A 102 -9.54 -1.98 11.89
N ARG A 103 -8.59 -1.40 12.64
CA ARG A 103 -8.95 -0.52 13.76
C ARG A 103 -9.39 0.82 13.23
N PHE A 104 -10.66 1.17 13.44
CA PHE A 104 -11.21 2.43 13.01
C PHE A 104 -10.46 3.61 13.63
N LYS A 105 -10.10 4.58 12.78
CA LYS A 105 -9.42 5.81 13.15
C LYS A 105 -10.13 6.94 12.40
N LYS A 106 -10.66 7.92 13.13
CA LYS A 106 -11.29 9.07 12.50
C LYS A 106 -10.19 10.03 12.03
N ASP A 107 -10.14 10.34 10.74
CA ASP A 107 -9.30 11.43 10.26
C ASP A 107 -9.99 12.77 10.58
N TYR A 108 -9.43 13.49 11.55
CA TYR A 108 -10.00 14.76 12.03
C TYR A 108 -9.89 15.90 11.00
N TYR A 109 -8.99 15.80 10.03
CA TYR A 109 -8.76 16.86 9.04
C TYR A 109 -9.64 16.70 7.80
N LEU A 110 -9.93 15.46 7.40
CA LEU A 110 -10.71 15.18 6.19
C LEU A 110 -12.11 14.64 6.49
N SER A 111 -12.47 14.44 7.76
CA SER A 111 -13.77 13.90 8.21
C SER A 111 -14.14 12.56 7.56
N GLN A 112 -13.15 11.81 7.08
CA GLN A 112 -13.34 10.50 6.47
C GLN A 112 -12.97 9.40 7.48
N ASP A 113 -13.78 8.36 7.45
CA ASP A 113 -13.61 7.17 8.26
C ASP A 113 -12.55 6.28 7.61
N GLU A 114 -11.38 6.19 8.24
CA GLU A 114 -10.31 5.29 7.84
C GLU A 114 -10.09 4.21 8.89
N SER A 115 -9.37 3.16 8.51
CA SER A 115 -8.90 2.16 9.47
C SER A 115 -7.40 1.97 9.35
N TYR A 116 -6.81 1.57 10.46
CA TYR A 116 -5.42 1.18 10.55
C TYR A 116 -5.29 -0.36 10.45
N PRO A 117 -4.27 -0.87 9.73
CA PRO A 117 -3.26 -0.12 8.97
C PRO A 117 -3.76 0.31 7.58
N PHE A 118 -3.03 1.23 6.95
CA PHE A 118 -3.31 1.74 5.60
C PHE A 118 -2.08 1.64 4.70
N ILE A 119 -2.32 1.64 3.39
CA ILE A 119 -1.31 1.82 2.34
C ILE A 119 -1.47 3.24 1.84
N ASP A 120 -0.40 4.03 1.91
CA ASP A 120 -0.35 5.33 1.28
C ASP A 120 0.00 5.18 -0.21
N SER A 121 -0.79 5.83 -1.05
CA SER A 121 -0.62 5.86 -2.50
C SER A 121 -0.45 7.30 -2.94
N PHE A 122 0.74 7.63 -3.44
CA PHE A 122 1.10 8.97 -3.88
C PHE A 122 1.04 9.04 -5.42
N PRO A 123 0.35 10.02 -6.01
CA PRO A 123 0.59 10.33 -7.41
C PRO A 123 2.05 10.77 -7.57
N THR A 124 2.77 10.22 -8.54
CA THR A 124 4.12 10.68 -8.85
C THR A 124 4.04 12.11 -9.33
N LEU A 125 4.88 13.01 -8.83
CA LEU A 125 5.16 14.24 -9.56
C LEU A 125 5.79 13.86 -10.91
N ASP A 126 5.41 14.53 -11.99
CA ASP A 126 5.86 14.30 -13.40
C ASP A 126 7.38 14.27 -13.66
N GLN A 127 8.21 14.28 -12.61
CA GLN A 127 9.67 14.28 -12.67
C GLN A 127 10.30 12.93 -13.07
N PHE A 128 9.50 11.87 -13.23
CA PHE A 128 9.98 10.54 -13.64
C PHE A 128 9.76 10.22 -15.12
N GLN A 129 9.17 11.14 -15.91
CA GLN A 129 9.12 10.97 -17.36
C GLN A 129 10.44 11.46 -17.99
N GLU A 130 11.20 10.49 -18.49
CA GLU A 130 12.28 10.59 -19.49
C GLU A 130 13.63 11.21 -19.08
N LYS A 131 14.51 10.33 -18.59
CA LYS A 131 15.91 10.24 -19.08
C LYS A 131 16.32 8.77 -19.18
N ALA A 132 15.90 8.10 -20.25
CA ALA A 132 16.47 6.84 -20.71
C ALA A 132 16.76 6.96 -22.20
#